data_AF-A0A433P5M8-F1
#
_entry.id   AF-A0A433P5M8-F1
#
_cell.length_a   1.000
_cell.length_b   1.000
_cell.length_c   1.000
_cell.angle_alpha   90.00
_cell.angle_beta   90.00
_cell.angle_gamma   90.00
#
_symmetry.space_group_name_H-M   'P 1'
#
loop_
_entity.id
_entity.type
_entity.pdbx_description
1 polymer ?
#
loop_
_entity_poly.entity_id
_entity_poly.type
_entity_poly.pdbx_seq_one_letter_code
_entity_poly.pdbx_strand_id
1 'polypeptide(L)'
;MSQKTSSNPTDSSGPSTHDTDRLLDNGPGSSLPFKLPTRADIEQYLTYLYVLARRHAVAVFTAGLLILLGFSLLLLTAAPVDRVQRPPLLAPLAPGISPEAFEAGLKSCSKIRAERRVAQLSTERKNHRAVKNAKTVWIRNAVVWDGVGNVHKGFDVVLKHGLVKSVEKGSKKPEGEVLEIDAKGHIVTPGLVDIHSHLGVDSWPFYDGTSDVNEVSDPLTPGVRALEGFNPSDLAIRIVASGGVTTALVLPGSANLIGGEAYAFKLRPVDTLSGEDMLVQAGLEESDETPWRWMKMACGENPKVSDSGLVGDA
;
A
#
# COMPACT_ATOMS: atom_id res chain seq x y z
N MET A 1 29.52 -39.86 -6.36
CA MET A 1 28.97 -40.44 -7.61
C MET A 1 29.36 -39.49 -8.73
N SER A 2 30.42 -39.78 -9.50
CA SER A 2 30.43 -40.64 -10.71
C SER A 2 29.58 -39.97 -11.82
N GLN A 3 30.02 -39.65 -13.03
CA GLN A 3 31.17 -39.97 -13.91
C GLN A 3 31.15 -38.90 -15.05
N LYS A 4 32.27 -38.40 -15.60
CA LYS A 4 33.09 -38.95 -16.72
C LYS A 4 32.28 -38.97 -18.05
N THR A 5 32.69 -38.39 -19.20
CA THR A 5 33.87 -38.63 -20.08
C THR A 5 33.77 -37.70 -21.32
N SER A 6 34.84 -37.02 -21.78
CA SER A 6 35.81 -37.41 -22.86
C SER A 6 35.46 -36.96 -24.30
N SER A 7 36.32 -36.12 -24.90
CA SER A 7 37.10 -36.46 -26.14
C SER A 7 38.03 -35.30 -26.60
N ASN A 8 39.30 -35.64 -26.87
CA ASN A 8 40.29 -34.92 -27.73
C ASN A 8 40.32 -35.64 -29.11
N PRO A 9 41.17 -35.33 -30.15
CA PRO A 9 42.18 -34.28 -30.44
C PRO A 9 41.92 -33.61 -31.84
N THR A 10 42.69 -32.69 -32.47
CA THR A 10 44.03 -32.76 -33.16
C THR A 10 44.30 -31.36 -33.78
N ASP A 11 45.47 -30.73 -33.58
CA ASP A 11 46.67 -30.70 -34.46
C ASP A 11 46.65 -29.63 -35.59
N SER A 12 47.67 -28.75 -35.63
CA SER A 12 48.44 -28.31 -36.81
C SER A 12 49.13 -26.92 -36.69
N SER A 13 50.48 -26.97 -36.72
CA SER A 13 51.43 -26.12 -37.49
C SER A 13 51.44 -24.57 -37.44
N GLY A 14 52.53 -24.02 -36.86
CA GLY A 14 53.38 -22.82 -37.16
C GLY A 14 52.91 -21.58 -37.98
N PRO A 15 53.72 -20.51 -38.16
CA PRO A 15 55.16 -20.39 -37.89
C PRO A 15 55.68 -19.08 -37.23
N SER A 16 56.95 -19.17 -36.81
CA SER A 16 58.04 -18.17 -36.84
C SER A 16 57.84 -16.75 -36.32
N THR A 17 58.55 -16.49 -35.22
CA THR A 17 59.09 -15.19 -34.82
C THR A 17 59.93 -14.58 -35.95
N HIS A 18 59.43 -13.51 -36.59
CA HIS A 18 60.27 -12.67 -37.43
C HIS A 18 61.02 -11.65 -36.57
N ASP A 19 62.28 -12.01 -36.35
CA ASP A 19 63.40 -11.15 -35.97
C ASP A 19 63.44 -9.90 -36.87
N THR A 20 63.23 -8.71 -36.30
CA THR A 20 63.25 -7.41 -37.02
C THR A 20 64.47 -6.56 -36.68
N ASP A 21 65.45 -7.09 -35.93
CA ASP A 21 66.65 -6.35 -35.51
C ASP A 21 67.80 -6.36 -36.54
N ARG A 22 67.50 -6.66 -37.82
CA ARG A 22 68.54 -6.82 -38.87
C ARG A 22 68.51 -5.81 -40.01
N LEU A 23 67.95 -4.62 -39.82
CA LEU A 23 67.91 -3.56 -40.84
C LEU A 23 68.55 -2.22 -40.43
N LEU A 24 69.51 -2.23 -39.50
CA LEU A 24 70.33 -1.05 -39.18
C LEU A 24 71.82 -1.40 -39.19
N ASP A 25 72.29 -2.02 -40.27
CA ASP A 25 73.73 -2.11 -40.55
C ASP A 25 74.16 -0.90 -41.37
N ASN A 26 75.10 -0.13 -40.82
CA ASN A 26 75.55 1.17 -41.31
C ASN A 26 76.60 0.99 -42.42
N GLY A 27 76.18 1.14 -43.68
CA GLY A 27 77.09 1.34 -44.81
C GLY A 27 77.50 2.82 -44.96
N PRO A 28 78.76 3.14 -45.32
CA PRO A 28 79.24 4.50 -45.38
C PRO A 28 78.87 5.16 -46.71
N GLY A 29 78.29 6.36 -46.65
CA GLY A 29 78.19 7.26 -47.80
C GLY A 29 76.82 7.31 -48.48
N SER A 30 75.90 8.09 -47.93
CA SER A 30 75.04 9.01 -48.69
C SER A 30 74.25 9.88 -47.71
N SER A 31 74.51 11.18 -47.73
CA SER A 31 73.74 12.17 -46.97
C SER A 31 72.36 12.34 -47.61
N LEU A 32 71.37 11.58 -47.14
CA LEU A 32 69.97 11.91 -47.40
C LEU A 32 69.68 13.30 -46.81
N PRO A 33 69.04 14.23 -47.54
CA PRO A 33 68.83 15.62 -47.10
C PRO A 33 67.76 15.75 -46.01
N PHE A 34 67.29 14.63 -45.44
CA PHE A 34 66.21 14.61 -44.48
C PHE A 34 66.55 13.69 -43.32
N LYS A 35 66.71 14.29 -42.14
CA LYS A 35 66.95 13.57 -40.88
C LYS A 35 65.63 12.91 -40.48
N LEU A 36 65.58 11.57 -40.46
CA LEU A 36 64.39 10.84 -40.02
C LEU A 36 64.08 11.24 -38.56
N PRO A 37 62.80 11.51 -38.22
CA PRO A 37 62.42 11.90 -36.87
C PRO A 37 62.81 10.80 -35.88
N THR A 38 63.39 11.20 -34.75
CA THR A 38 63.74 10.27 -33.69
C THR A 38 62.48 9.73 -33.02
N ARG A 39 62.58 8.60 -32.31
CA ARG A 39 61.44 8.04 -31.57
C ARG A 39 60.79 9.05 -30.62
N ALA A 40 61.59 9.93 -30.01
CA ALA A 40 61.11 11.00 -29.15
C ALA A 40 60.27 12.04 -29.92
N ASP A 41 60.67 12.39 -31.15
CA ASP A 41 59.92 13.31 -32.01
C ASP A 41 58.57 12.73 -32.42
N ILE A 42 58.52 11.42 -32.68
CA ILE A 42 57.28 10.69 -33.00
C ILE A 42 56.36 10.64 -31.78
N GLU A 43 56.87 10.30 -30.60
CA GLU A 43 56.07 10.28 -29.36
C GLU A 43 55.53 11.67 -28.99
N GLN A 44 56.31 12.73 -29.19
CA GLN A 44 55.87 14.10 -28.97
C GLN A 44 54.78 14.52 -29.98
N TYR A 45 54.92 14.15 -31.25
CA TYR A 45 53.93 14.42 -32.28
C TYR A 45 52.61 13.67 -32.05
N LEU A 46 52.68 12.39 -31.65
CA LEU A 46 51.51 11.60 -31.28
C LEU A 46 50.81 12.14 -30.02
N THR A 47 51.58 12.60 -29.04
CA THR A 47 51.04 13.26 -27.84
C THR A 47 50.32 14.56 -28.21
N TYR A 48 50.92 15.37 -29.09
CA TYR A 48 50.30 16.59 -29.60
C TYR A 48 48.97 16.30 -30.32
N LEU A 49 48.97 15.31 -31.23
CA LEU A 49 47.75 14.88 -31.94
C LEU A 49 46.69 14.35 -30.99
N TYR A 50 47.06 13.60 -29.96
CA TYR A 50 46.14 13.08 -28.95
C TYR A 50 45.49 14.22 -28.14
N VAL A 51 46.27 15.20 -27.68
CA VAL A 51 45.73 16.36 -26.94
C VAL A 51 44.81 17.20 -27.83
N LEU A 52 45.18 17.40 -29.10
CA LEU A 52 44.38 18.13 -30.06
C LEU A 52 43.05 17.40 -30.34
N ALA A 53 43.11 16.09 -30.60
CA ALA A 53 41.92 15.25 -30.80
C ALA A 53 41.01 15.25 -29.56
N ARG A 54 41.58 15.17 -28.35
CA ARG A 54 40.81 15.24 -27.11
C ARG A 54 40.15 16.60 -26.90
N ARG A 55 40.84 17.71 -27.21
CA ARG A 55 40.24 19.06 -27.17
C ARG A 55 39.07 19.19 -28.12
N HIS A 56 39.21 18.72 -29.36
CA HIS A 56 38.11 18.73 -30.32
C HIS A 56 36.96 17.80 -29.90
N ALA A 57 37.26 16.61 -29.37
CA ALA A 57 36.24 15.70 -28.85
C ALA A 57 35.44 16.32 -27.69
N VAL A 58 36.11 16.99 -26.74
CA VAL A 58 35.45 17.71 -25.65
C VAL A 58 34.61 18.86 -26.19
N ALA A 59 35.13 19.66 -27.13
CA ALA A 59 34.39 20.76 -27.74
C ALA A 59 33.13 20.27 -28.47
N VAL A 60 33.24 19.21 -29.28
CA VAL A 60 32.10 18.61 -30.00
C VAL A 60 31.08 18.03 -29.02
N PHE A 61 31.53 17.34 -27.97
CA PHE A 61 30.65 16.78 -26.95
C PHE A 61 29.88 17.88 -26.20
N THR A 62 30.59 18.94 -25.77
CA THR A 62 29.95 20.09 -25.09
C THR A 62 28.96 20.83 -25.99
N ALA A 63 29.28 21.02 -27.26
CA ALA A 63 28.37 21.63 -28.24
C ALA A 63 27.12 20.75 -28.45
N GLY A 64 27.28 19.43 -28.56
CA GLY A 64 26.16 18.48 -28.66
C GLY A 64 25.23 18.53 -27.44
N LEU A 65 25.80 18.65 -26.24
CA LEU A 65 25.03 18.74 -25.00
C LEU A 65 24.23 20.04 -24.89
N LEU A 66 24.81 21.16 -25.34
CA LEU A 66 24.11 22.45 -25.42
C LEU A 66 22.99 22.45 -26.47
N ILE A 67 23.19 21.81 -27.61
CA ILE A 67 22.15 21.64 -28.65
C ILE A 67 20.99 20.80 -28.10
N LEU A 68 21.27 19.70 -27.39
CA LEU A 68 20.24 18.87 -26.75
C LEU A 68 19.45 19.65 -25.70
N LEU A 69 20.13 20.43 -24.84
CA LEU A 69 19.49 21.31 -23.87
C LEU A 69 18.59 22.35 -24.54
N GLY A 70 19.08 23.00 -25.60
CA GLY A 70 18.30 23.98 -26.36
C GLY A 70 17.08 23.36 -27.03
N PHE A 71 17.22 22.15 -27.61
CA PHE A 71 16.10 21.43 -28.23
C PHE A 71 15.06 20.98 -27.20
N SER A 72 15.50 20.53 -26.02
CA SER A 72 14.61 20.17 -24.91
C SER A 72 13.82 21.38 -24.40
N LEU A 73 14.48 22.54 -24.26
CA LEU A 73 13.80 23.77 -23.86
C LEU A 73 12.80 24.26 -24.93
N LEU A 74 13.17 24.15 -26.21
CA LEU A 74 12.28 24.47 -27.32
C LEU A 74 11.04 23.57 -27.31
N LEU A 75 11.21 22.25 -27.11
CA LEU A 75 10.09 21.31 -26.98
C LEU A 75 9.18 21.64 -25.80
N LEU A 76 9.72 22.09 -24.66
CA LEU A 76 8.90 22.55 -23.53
C LEU A 76 8.06 23.79 -23.89
N THR A 77 8.60 24.72 -24.67
CA THR A 77 7.87 25.93 -25.08
C THR A 77 6.93 25.72 -26.26
N ALA A 78 7.23 24.75 -27.12
CA ALA A 78 6.47 24.41 -28.31
C ALA A 78 5.43 23.32 -28.08
N ALA A 79 5.49 22.62 -26.93
CA ALA A 79 4.43 21.75 -26.48
C ALA A 79 3.13 22.58 -26.45
N PRO A 80 2.07 22.15 -27.17
CA PRO A 80 0.78 22.79 -27.03
C PRO A 80 0.44 22.70 -25.55
N VAL A 81 0.39 23.84 -24.88
CA VAL A 81 -0.34 23.95 -23.63
C VAL A 81 -1.77 23.68 -24.04
N ASP A 82 -2.17 22.42 -23.97
CA ASP A 82 -3.57 22.05 -23.93
C ASP A 82 -4.10 22.78 -22.69
N ARG A 83 -4.54 24.02 -22.92
CA ARG A 83 -5.46 24.69 -22.02
C ARG A 83 -6.65 23.76 -22.06
N VAL A 84 -6.68 22.82 -21.11
CA VAL A 84 -7.89 22.14 -20.70
C VAL A 84 -8.92 23.25 -20.63
N GLN A 85 -9.84 23.26 -21.60
CA GLN A 85 -10.97 24.15 -21.55
C GLN A 85 -11.71 23.73 -20.30
N ARG A 86 -11.42 24.44 -19.21
CA ARG A 86 -12.12 24.23 -17.95
C ARG A 86 -13.58 24.46 -18.32
N PRO A 87 -14.48 23.49 -18.08
CA PRO A 87 -15.88 23.79 -18.16
C PRO A 87 -16.10 25.07 -17.35
N PRO A 88 -16.91 26.02 -17.83
CA PRO A 88 -17.17 27.25 -17.11
C PRO A 88 -17.48 26.87 -15.66
N LEU A 89 -16.80 27.52 -14.71
CA LEU A 89 -17.06 27.35 -13.28
C LEU A 89 -18.58 27.30 -13.14
N LEU A 90 -19.11 26.12 -12.82
CA LEU A 90 -20.53 25.97 -12.54
C LEU A 90 -20.84 27.08 -11.53
N ALA A 91 -21.81 27.93 -11.87
CA ALA A 91 -22.21 29.01 -10.97
C ALA A 91 -22.32 28.40 -9.56
N PRO A 92 -21.72 29.04 -8.54
CA PRO A 92 -21.73 28.48 -7.19
C PRO A 92 -23.16 28.06 -6.88
N LEU A 93 -23.37 26.76 -6.66
CA LEU A 93 -24.67 26.25 -6.26
C LEU A 93 -25.13 27.13 -5.12
N ALA A 94 -26.27 27.79 -5.30
CA ALA A 94 -26.79 28.68 -4.27
C ALA A 94 -26.81 27.89 -2.95
N PRO A 95 -26.12 28.35 -1.89
CA PRO A 95 -26.08 27.61 -0.65
C PRO A 95 -27.50 27.52 -0.12
N GLY A 96 -28.08 26.33 -0.24
CA GLY A 96 -29.48 26.09 0.04
C GLY A 96 -29.84 24.66 -0.33
N ILE A 97 -30.35 23.93 0.65
CA ILE A 97 -31.08 22.69 0.40
C ILE A 97 -32.47 23.07 -0.10
N SER A 98 -33.01 22.36 -1.09
CA SER A 98 -34.38 22.58 -1.50
C SER A 98 -35.33 22.26 -0.34
N PRO A 99 -36.53 22.87 -0.27
CA PRO A 99 -37.53 22.51 0.74
C PRO A 99 -37.81 20.99 0.77
N GLU A 100 -37.80 20.34 -0.40
CA GLU A 100 -37.99 18.90 -0.53
C GLU A 100 -36.82 18.11 0.08
N ALA A 101 -35.57 18.53 -0.17
CA ALA A 101 -34.39 17.91 0.41
C ALA A 101 -34.33 18.12 1.93
N PHE A 102 -34.76 19.29 2.42
CA PHE A 102 -34.87 19.57 3.84
C PHE A 102 -35.92 18.68 4.51
N GLU A 103 -37.12 18.60 3.93
CA GLU A 103 -38.21 17.76 4.45
C GLU A 103 -37.83 16.27 4.42
N ALA A 104 -37.16 15.82 3.36
CA ALA A 104 -36.61 14.48 3.27
C ALA A 104 -35.54 14.24 4.37
N GLY A 105 -34.67 15.21 4.61
CA GLY A 105 -33.69 15.17 5.69
C GLY A 105 -34.35 15.10 7.08
N LEU A 106 -35.39 15.89 7.33
CA LEU A 106 -36.17 15.86 8.56
C LEU A 106 -36.86 14.51 8.78
N LYS A 107 -37.48 13.96 7.73
CA LYS A 107 -38.11 12.63 7.77
C LYS A 107 -37.10 11.52 8.02
N SER A 108 -35.92 11.60 7.42
CA SER A 108 -34.82 10.66 7.70
C SER A 108 -34.31 10.79 9.14
N CYS A 109 -34.13 12.01 9.63
CA CYS A 109 -33.70 12.27 11.02
C CYS A 109 -34.72 11.78 12.05
N SER A 110 -36.02 11.99 11.80
CA SER A 110 -37.08 11.52 12.70
C SER A 110 -37.15 9.99 12.73
N LYS A 111 -36.97 9.32 11.59
CA LYS A 111 -36.84 7.87 11.50
C LYS A 111 -35.65 7.35 12.31
N ILE A 112 -34.45 7.90 12.10
CA ILE A 112 -33.22 7.50 12.82
C ILE A 112 -33.38 7.69 14.34
N ARG A 113 -33.97 8.81 14.77
CA ARG A 113 -34.18 9.09 16.21
C ARG A 113 -35.23 8.17 16.84
N ALA A 114 -36.32 7.88 16.13
CA ALA A 114 -37.35 6.95 16.58
C ALA A 114 -36.82 5.50 16.64
N GLU A 115 -35.88 5.16 15.75
CA GLU A 115 -35.18 3.88 15.69
C GLU A 115 -33.95 3.81 16.59
N ARG A 116 -33.89 4.57 17.69
CA ARG A 116 -32.91 4.30 18.76
C ARG A 116 -33.32 3.02 19.49
N ARG A 117 -33.33 1.91 18.74
CA ARG A 117 -33.40 0.55 19.23
C ARG A 117 -32.17 0.38 20.10
N VAL A 118 -32.36 0.37 21.43
CA VAL A 118 -31.65 -0.64 22.20
C VAL A 118 -32.06 -1.93 21.52
N ALA A 119 -31.21 -2.43 20.61
CA ALA A 119 -31.56 -3.57 19.78
C ALA A 119 -32.04 -4.67 20.72
N GLN A 120 -33.33 -4.99 20.68
CA GLN A 120 -33.82 -6.22 21.27
C GLN A 120 -32.97 -7.29 20.59
N LEU A 121 -32.01 -7.84 21.33
CA LEU A 121 -31.06 -8.80 20.80
C LEU A 121 -31.90 -9.97 20.30
N SER A 122 -31.95 -10.15 18.98
CA SER A 122 -32.67 -11.28 18.38
C SER A 122 -32.17 -12.57 19.03
N THR A 123 -33.11 -13.33 19.59
CA THR A 123 -32.85 -14.65 20.18
C THR A 123 -32.44 -15.68 19.14
N GLU A 124 -32.65 -15.37 17.86
CA GLU A 124 -32.36 -16.23 16.70
C GLU A 124 -31.15 -15.76 15.90
N ARG A 125 -30.24 -14.99 16.51
CA ARG A 125 -29.04 -14.50 15.83
C ARG A 125 -28.22 -15.67 15.26
N LYS A 126 -27.92 -15.60 13.96
CA LYS A 126 -26.94 -16.44 13.25
C LYS A 126 -25.69 -15.63 12.96
N ASN A 127 -24.52 -16.26 13.04
CA ASN A 127 -23.27 -15.64 12.62
C ASN A 127 -22.86 -16.20 11.26
N HIS A 128 -22.94 -15.38 10.22
CA HIS A 128 -22.60 -15.73 8.84
C HIS A 128 -21.12 -16.06 8.66
N ARG A 129 -20.27 -15.56 9.56
CA ARG A 129 -18.81 -15.77 9.56
C ARG A 129 -18.38 -16.93 10.45
N ALA A 130 -19.32 -17.69 11.02
CA ALA A 130 -18.99 -18.80 11.90
C ALA A 130 -18.14 -19.84 11.16
N VAL A 131 -16.98 -20.18 11.74
CA VAL A 131 -16.12 -21.24 11.20
C VAL A 131 -16.88 -22.57 11.27
N LYS A 132 -16.93 -23.29 10.14
CA LYS A 132 -17.56 -24.60 10.05
C LYS A 132 -16.88 -25.56 11.03
N ASN A 133 -17.69 -26.33 11.76
CA ASN A 133 -17.21 -27.30 12.74
C ASN A 133 -16.35 -26.71 13.88
N ALA A 134 -16.47 -25.41 14.16
CA ALA A 134 -15.83 -24.83 15.34
C ALA A 134 -16.38 -25.45 16.62
N LYS A 135 -15.48 -25.89 17.50
CA LYS A 135 -15.83 -26.42 18.83
C LYS A 135 -16.56 -25.36 19.65
N THR A 136 -17.47 -25.79 20.51
CA THR A 136 -18.03 -24.90 21.53
C THR A 136 -16.90 -24.50 22.48
N VAL A 137 -16.76 -23.22 22.81
CA VAL A 137 -15.76 -22.75 23.78
C VAL A 137 -16.46 -22.47 25.10
N TRP A 138 -15.94 -23.02 26.18
CA TRP A 138 -16.44 -22.80 27.53
C TRP A 138 -15.32 -22.22 28.39
N ILE A 139 -15.41 -20.92 28.66
CA ILE A 139 -14.46 -20.21 29.51
C ILE A 139 -15.05 -20.17 30.91
N ARG A 140 -14.40 -20.80 31.90
CA ARG A 140 -14.92 -20.92 33.27
C ARG A 140 -14.14 -20.08 34.27
N ASN A 141 -14.80 -19.72 35.38
CA ASN A 141 -14.18 -19.02 36.50
C ASN A 141 -13.49 -17.70 36.10
N ALA A 142 -14.14 -16.90 35.26
CA ALA A 142 -13.62 -15.61 34.79
C ALA A 142 -14.14 -14.43 35.65
N VAL A 143 -13.42 -13.31 35.58
CA VAL A 143 -13.96 -11.98 35.90
C VAL A 143 -14.41 -11.35 34.58
N VAL A 144 -15.70 -11.39 34.29
CA VAL A 144 -16.25 -10.91 33.01
C VAL A 144 -16.57 -9.42 33.10
N TRP A 145 -16.01 -8.62 32.22
CA TRP A 145 -16.43 -7.23 31.99
C TRP A 145 -17.32 -7.24 30.76
N ASP A 146 -18.60 -6.87 30.89
CA ASP A 146 -19.59 -7.08 29.83
C ASP A 146 -19.56 -6.03 28.70
N GLY A 147 -18.78 -4.96 28.87
CA GLY A 147 -18.67 -3.85 27.93
C GLY A 147 -19.81 -2.83 27.99
N VAL A 148 -20.80 -3.01 28.86
CA VAL A 148 -21.87 -2.03 29.13
C VAL A 148 -21.83 -1.48 30.56
N GLY A 149 -20.80 -1.83 31.32
CA GLY A 149 -20.45 -1.24 32.61
C GLY A 149 -20.52 -2.19 33.80
N ASN A 150 -20.90 -3.45 33.60
CA ASN A 150 -20.99 -4.44 34.68
C ASN A 150 -19.74 -5.32 34.74
N VAL A 151 -19.44 -5.79 35.96
CA VAL A 151 -18.35 -6.72 36.26
C VAL A 151 -18.90 -7.93 37.02
N HIS A 152 -18.70 -9.12 36.45
CA HIS A 152 -19.21 -10.38 36.99
C HIS A 152 -18.06 -11.28 37.44
N LYS A 153 -17.98 -11.57 38.74
CA LYS A 153 -16.87 -12.35 39.33
C LYS A 153 -17.22 -13.84 39.44
N GLY A 154 -16.33 -14.70 38.95
CA GLY A 154 -16.48 -16.16 38.98
C GLY A 154 -17.55 -16.65 38.01
N PHE A 155 -17.75 -15.93 36.91
CA PHE A 155 -18.72 -16.27 35.86
C PHE A 155 -18.05 -17.09 34.77
N ASP A 156 -18.87 -17.84 34.06
CA ASP A 156 -18.49 -18.60 32.89
C ASP A 156 -19.07 -17.95 31.63
N VAL A 157 -18.41 -18.15 30.50
CA VAL A 157 -18.83 -17.67 29.17
C VAL A 157 -18.88 -18.86 28.21
N VAL A 158 -20.03 -19.08 27.59
CA VAL A 158 -20.20 -20.12 26.56
C VAL A 158 -20.30 -19.47 25.18
N LEU A 159 -19.39 -19.85 24.28
CA LEU A 159 -19.38 -19.44 22.88
C LEU A 159 -19.76 -20.63 22.00
N LYS A 160 -20.78 -20.47 21.15
CA LYS A 160 -21.20 -21.50 20.19
C LYS A 160 -21.52 -20.87 18.84
N HIS A 161 -21.01 -21.46 17.76
CA HIS A 161 -21.14 -20.96 16.39
C HIS A 161 -20.71 -19.49 16.25
N GLY A 162 -19.60 -19.11 16.92
CA GLY A 162 -19.08 -17.74 16.90
C GLY A 162 -19.99 -16.70 17.56
N LEU A 163 -20.90 -17.12 18.46
CA LEU A 163 -21.79 -16.25 19.22
C LEU A 163 -21.69 -16.54 20.71
N VAL A 164 -21.85 -15.50 21.53
CA VAL A 164 -22.06 -15.66 22.97
C VAL A 164 -23.44 -16.28 23.20
N LYS A 165 -23.48 -17.43 23.87
CA LYS A 165 -24.73 -18.14 24.22
C LYS A 165 -25.16 -17.88 25.65
N SER A 166 -24.22 -17.84 26.58
CA SER A 166 -24.49 -17.46 27.97
C SER A 166 -23.29 -16.81 28.62
N VAL A 167 -23.58 -15.95 29.60
CA VAL A 167 -22.64 -15.34 30.55
C VAL A 167 -23.28 -15.49 31.92
N GLU A 168 -22.90 -16.51 32.67
CA GLU A 168 -23.60 -16.89 33.90
C GLU A 168 -22.66 -17.58 34.89
N LYS A 169 -23.05 -17.60 36.17
CA LYS A 169 -22.24 -18.24 37.22
C LYS A 169 -22.56 -19.72 37.34
N GLY A 170 -21.53 -20.58 37.32
CA GLY A 170 -21.69 -22.02 37.55
C GLY A 170 -22.46 -22.71 36.43
N SER A 171 -22.18 -22.32 35.19
CA SER A 171 -22.78 -22.94 34.01
C SER A 171 -22.43 -24.43 33.96
N LYS A 172 -23.35 -25.25 33.45
CA LYS A 172 -23.06 -26.67 33.21
C LYS A 172 -22.17 -26.79 31.97
N LYS A 173 -21.26 -27.78 31.97
CA LYS A 173 -20.46 -28.11 30.79
C LYS A 173 -21.40 -28.31 29.58
N PRO A 174 -21.19 -27.58 28.47
CA PRO A 174 -22.00 -27.76 27.27
C PRO A 174 -21.89 -29.18 26.71
N GLU A 175 -22.93 -29.63 26.03
CA GLU A 175 -22.94 -30.94 25.35
C GLU A 175 -22.05 -30.94 24.09
N GLY A 176 -21.52 -32.12 23.75
CA GLY A 176 -20.73 -32.35 22.54
C GLY A 176 -19.24 -32.04 22.73
N GLU A 177 -18.56 -31.73 21.62
CA GLU A 177 -17.13 -31.40 21.64
C GLU A 177 -16.92 -29.96 22.11
N VAL A 178 -16.26 -29.82 23.27
CA VAL A 178 -16.05 -28.53 23.95
C VAL A 178 -14.57 -28.28 24.18
N LEU A 179 -14.10 -27.09 23.81
CA LEU A 179 -12.84 -26.53 24.29
C LEU A 179 -13.08 -25.85 25.63
N GLU A 180 -12.62 -26.48 26.71
CA GLU A 180 -12.72 -25.94 28.06
C GLU A 180 -11.48 -25.09 28.39
N ILE A 181 -11.71 -23.87 28.91
CA ILE A 181 -10.67 -22.92 29.30
C ILE A 181 -10.96 -22.45 30.73
N ASP A 182 -10.08 -22.78 31.68
CA ASP A 182 -10.14 -22.22 33.04
C ASP A 182 -9.48 -20.84 33.07
N ALA A 183 -10.26 -19.78 33.22
CA ALA A 183 -9.75 -18.43 33.34
C ALA A 183 -9.09 -18.17 34.70
N LYS A 184 -9.27 -19.01 35.73
CA LYS A 184 -8.60 -18.87 37.04
C LYS A 184 -8.74 -17.46 37.67
N GLY A 185 -9.86 -16.80 37.45
CA GLY A 185 -10.12 -15.43 37.91
C GLY A 185 -9.53 -14.32 37.04
N HIS A 186 -8.90 -14.65 35.91
CA HIS A 186 -8.47 -13.66 34.92
C HIS A 186 -9.67 -12.94 34.28
N ILE A 187 -9.38 -11.76 33.73
CA ILE A 187 -10.37 -10.89 33.13
C ILE A 187 -10.71 -11.37 31.72
N VAL A 188 -12.00 -11.42 31.42
CA VAL A 188 -12.52 -11.65 30.06
C VAL A 188 -13.34 -10.42 29.67
N THR A 189 -13.00 -9.82 28.53
CA THR A 189 -13.71 -8.66 27.98
C THR A 189 -14.21 -8.98 26.56
N PRO A 190 -15.18 -8.21 26.03
CA PRO A 190 -15.35 -8.08 24.60
C PRO A 190 -14.02 -7.71 23.93
N GLY A 191 -13.83 -8.18 22.71
CA GLY A 191 -12.72 -7.72 21.88
C GLY A 191 -12.85 -6.23 21.62
N LEU A 192 -11.73 -5.51 21.66
CA LEU A 192 -11.71 -4.07 21.39
C LEU A 192 -12.09 -3.80 19.93
N VAL A 193 -12.75 -2.67 19.70
CA VAL A 193 -13.17 -2.18 18.39
C VAL A 193 -12.47 -0.85 18.17
N ASP A 194 -11.54 -0.84 17.22
CA ASP A 194 -10.91 0.39 16.75
C ASP A 194 -11.81 1.03 15.69
N ILE A 195 -12.32 2.24 15.96
CA ILE A 195 -13.22 2.94 15.05
C ILE A 195 -12.50 3.89 14.09
N HIS A 196 -11.17 3.97 14.14
CA HIS A 196 -10.39 4.82 13.27
C HIS A 196 -9.01 4.23 13.05
N SER A 197 -8.86 3.45 11.99
CA SER A 197 -7.63 2.74 11.69
C SER A 197 -7.18 2.94 10.24
N HIS A 198 -5.86 2.86 10.04
CA HIS A 198 -5.24 2.72 8.72
C HIS A 198 -4.60 1.34 8.55
N LEU A 199 -4.91 0.39 9.43
CA LEU A 199 -4.43 -0.99 9.35
C LEU A 199 -4.73 -1.62 7.99
N GLY A 200 -3.76 -2.31 7.38
CA GLY A 200 -3.89 -2.96 6.08
C GLY A 200 -3.75 -2.04 4.88
N VAL A 201 -4.18 -0.76 4.98
CA VAL A 201 -3.91 0.27 3.94
C VAL A 201 -2.60 1.03 4.19
N ASP A 202 -2.09 0.95 5.41
CA ASP A 202 -0.78 1.43 5.86
C ASP A 202 0.01 0.23 6.44
N SER A 203 0.46 -0.65 5.55
CA SER A 203 1.01 -1.95 5.95
C SER A 203 2.28 -1.83 6.79
N TRP A 204 2.49 -2.77 7.73
CA TRP A 204 3.74 -2.87 8.50
C TRP A 204 4.60 -4.08 8.06
N PRO A 205 5.93 -3.91 7.89
CA PRO A 205 6.68 -2.66 7.98
C PRO A 205 6.33 -1.71 6.84
N PHE A 206 6.43 -0.41 7.13
CA PHE A 206 6.06 0.64 6.18
C PHE A 206 7.03 0.73 5.00
N TYR A 207 6.47 0.84 3.80
CA TYR A 207 7.16 1.22 2.58
C TYR A 207 6.27 2.19 1.78
N ASP A 208 6.89 3.16 1.09
CA ASP A 208 6.14 4.13 0.28
C ASP A 208 5.25 3.44 -0.78
N GLY A 209 5.72 2.33 -1.36
CA GLY A 209 4.99 1.57 -2.37
C GLY A 209 3.83 0.71 -1.83
N THR A 210 3.62 0.68 -0.52
CA THR A 210 2.51 -0.06 0.14
C THR A 210 1.58 0.88 0.90
N SER A 211 1.69 2.20 0.68
CA SER A 211 0.86 3.22 1.31
C SER A 211 -0.37 3.50 0.44
N ASP A 212 -1.50 2.89 0.80
CA ASP A 212 -2.80 3.07 0.15
C ASP A 212 -3.76 3.92 1.01
N VAL A 213 -3.22 4.74 1.92
CA VAL A 213 -4.00 5.51 2.90
C VAL A 213 -4.76 6.68 2.29
N ASN A 214 -4.14 7.43 1.37
CA ASN A 214 -4.73 8.65 0.80
C ASN A 214 -4.60 8.66 -0.72
N GLU A 215 -5.72 8.86 -1.42
CA GLU A 215 -5.74 9.13 -2.86
C GLU A 215 -5.64 10.66 -3.08
N VAL A 216 -4.43 11.18 -3.20
CA VAL A 216 -4.15 12.63 -3.18
C VAL A 216 -4.31 13.34 -4.53
N SER A 217 -4.88 12.67 -5.53
CA SER A 217 -5.11 13.25 -6.86
C SER A 217 -6.25 14.29 -6.92
N ASP A 218 -7.20 14.25 -5.97
CA ASP A 218 -8.31 15.20 -5.89
C ASP A 218 -8.72 15.42 -4.42
N PRO A 219 -9.05 16.64 -3.97
CA PRO A 219 -9.60 16.85 -2.62
C PRO A 219 -10.91 16.11 -2.32
N LEU A 220 -11.64 15.64 -3.35
CA LEU A 220 -12.92 14.95 -3.28
C LEU A 220 -12.84 13.58 -3.98
N THR A 221 -12.54 12.55 -3.19
CA THR A 221 -12.44 11.15 -3.66
C THR A 221 -13.53 10.26 -3.05
N PRO A 222 -14.83 10.63 -3.07
CA PRO A 222 -15.88 9.84 -2.41
C PRO A 222 -16.06 8.42 -2.97
N GLY A 223 -15.62 8.19 -4.21
CA GLY A 223 -15.75 6.89 -4.88
C GLY A 223 -14.67 5.87 -4.52
N VAL A 224 -13.56 6.29 -3.88
CA VAL A 224 -12.52 5.34 -3.47
C VAL A 224 -12.97 4.56 -2.25
N ARG A 225 -12.44 3.35 -2.09
CA ARG A 225 -12.86 2.42 -1.04
C ARG A 225 -11.63 1.88 -0.36
N ALA A 226 -11.55 2.02 0.97
CA ALA A 226 -10.46 1.43 1.75
C ALA A 226 -10.34 -0.09 1.56
N LEU A 227 -11.45 -0.76 1.19
CA LEU A 227 -11.45 -2.18 0.83
C LEU A 227 -10.48 -2.52 -0.31
N GLU A 228 -10.35 -1.66 -1.32
CA GLU A 228 -9.50 -1.92 -2.50
C GLU A 228 -8.00 -1.82 -2.19
N GLY A 229 -7.62 -1.01 -1.20
CA GLY A 229 -6.24 -0.87 -0.73
C GLY A 229 -5.92 -1.75 0.48
N PHE A 230 -6.89 -2.47 1.03
CA PHE A 230 -6.68 -3.25 2.25
C PHE A 230 -5.87 -4.50 1.95
N ASN A 231 -4.67 -4.61 2.54
CA ASN A 231 -3.82 -5.79 2.45
C ASN A 231 -4.15 -6.82 3.55
N PRO A 232 -4.78 -7.97 3.23
CA PRO A 232 -5.13 -8.99 4.23
C PRO A 232 -3.90 -9.73 4.80
N SER A 233 -2.75 -9.59 4.14
CA SER A 233 -1.47 -10.21 4.55
C SER A 233 -0.62 -9.30 5.43
N ASP A 234 -1.10 -8.10 5.76
CA ASP A 234 -0.38 -7.16 6.62
C ASP A 234 -0.05 -7.80 7.98
N LEU A 235 1.24 -7.80 8.33
CA LEU A 235 1.73 -8.37 9.58
C LEU A 235 1.16 -7.64 10.80
N ALA A 236 0.86 -6.34 10.67
CA ALA A 236 0.25 -5.56 11.76
C ALA A 236 -1.10 -6.14 12.20
N ILE A 237 -1.86 -6.81 11.33
CA ILE A 237 -3.16 -7.38 11.68
C ILE A 237 -3.02 -8.33 12.88
N ARG A 238 -2.01 -9.23 12.84
CA ARG A 238 -1.77 -10.20 13.91
C ARG A 238 -1.19 -9.55 15.16
N ILE A 239 -0.37 -8.52 15.00
CA ILE A 239 0.24 -7.77 16.11
C ILE A 239 -0.86 -7.02 16.87
N VAL A 240 -1.68 -6.25 16.17
CA VAL A 240 -2.82 -5.50 16.73
C VAL A 240 -3.85 -6.44 17.36
N ALA A 241 -4.15 -7.57 16.71
CA ALA A 241 -5.04 -8.59 17.27
C ALA A 241 -4.52 -9.19 18.58
N SER A 242 -3.19 -9.35 18.72
CA SER A 242 -2.59 -9.86 19.97
C SER A 242 -2.79 -8.92 21.16
N GLY A 243 -3.01 -7.63 20.91
CA GLY A 243 -3.36 -6.62 21.92
C GLY A 243 -4.85 -6.63 22.33
N GLY A 244 -5.66 -7.53 21.75
CA GLY A 244 -7.09 -7.67 22.07
C GLY A 244 -8.04 -6.88 21.16
N VAL A 245 -7.53 -6.22 20.11
CA VAL A 245 -8.37 -5.61 19.06
C VAL A 245 -8.90 -6.69 18.14
N THR A 246 -10.21 -6.80 18.00
CA THR A 246 -10.83 -7.85 17.17
C THR A 246 -11.53 -7.29 15.94
N THR A 247 -11.69 -5.97 15.87
CA THR A 247 -12.39 -5.29 14.77
C THR A 247 -11.80 -3.90 14.60
N ALA A 248 -11.55 -3.51 13.35
CA ALA A 248 -11.07 -2.19 13.00
C ALA A 248 -11.94 -1.61 11.88
N LEU A 249 -12.38 -0.36 12.03
CA LEU A 249 -12.90 0.44 10.92
C LEU A 249 -11.70 1.05 10.20
N VAL A 250 -11.34 0.44 9.08
CA VAL A 250 -10.28 0.93 8.21
C VAL A 250 -10.85 1.97 7.28
N LEU A 251 -10.19 3.12 7.23
CA LEU A 251 -10.70 4.30 6.53
C LEU A 251 -9.56 5.04 5.80
N PRO A 252 -9.90 5.75 4.71
CA PRO A 252 -8.95 6.67 4.07
C PRO A 252 -8.39 7.68 5.08
N GLY A 253 -7.23 8.26 4.79
CA GLY A 253 -6.61 9.26 5.65
C GLY A 253 -7.36 10.58 5.68
N SER A 254 -6.61 11.64 5.98
CA SER A 254 -7.15 13.00 6.11
C SER A 254 -6.59 13.97 5.08
N ALA A 255 -5.91 13.50 4.04
CA ALA A 255 -5.38 14.37 2.99
C ALA A 255 -6.47 14.95 2.07
N ASN A 256 -7.69 14.40 2.11
CA ASN A 256 -8.82 14.81 1.29
C ASN A 256 -9.94 15.39 2.18
N LEU A 257 -10.73 16.33 1.65
CA LEU A 257 -11.94 16.82 2.31
C LEU A 257 -12.98 15.69 2.43
N ILE A 258 -13.15 14.91 1.37
CA ILE A 258 -13.90 13.66 1.38
C ILE A 258 -12.96 12.60 0.81
N GLY A 259 -12.51 11.67 1.67
CA GLY A 259 -11.46 10.71 1.33
C GLY A 259 -11.95 9.36 0.82
N GLY A 260 -13.25 9.07 0.90
CA GLY A 260 -13.84 7.83 0.40
C GLY A 260 -14.47 6.94 1.46
N GLU A 261 -14.89 5.76 1.03
CA GLU A 261 -15.60 4.78 1.83
C GLU A 261 -14.67 4.01 2.78
N ALA A 262 -15.13 3.85 4.01
CA ALA A 262 -14.48 3.06 5.06
C ALA A 262 -15.20 1.74 5.28
N TYR A 263 -14.46 0.74 5.75
CA TYR A 263 -14.91 -0.64 5.90
C TYR A 263 -14.48 -1.22 7.24
N ALA A 264 -15.37 -1.96 7.90
CA ALA A 264 -15.08 -2.62 9.16
C ALA A 264 -14.61 -4.06 8.92
N PHE A 265 -13.41 -4.39 9.42
CA PHE A 265 -12.77 -5.70 9.24
C PHE A 265 -12.65 -6.44 10.57
N LYS A 266 -12.80 -7.77 10.54
CA LYS A 266 -12.45 -8.67 11.64
C LYS A 266 -10.99 -9.05 11.51
N LEU A 267 -10.22 -8.84 12.57
CA LEU A 267 -8.78 -9.14 12.59
C LEU A 267 -8.46 -10.61 12.88
N ARG A 268 -9.42 -11.50 12.61
CA ARG A 268 -9.23 -12.94 12.75
C ARG A 268 -8.63 -13.49 11.46
N PRO A 269 -7.82 -14.56 11.51
CA PRO A 269 -7.41 -15.26 10.31
C PRO A 269 -8.63 -15.78 9.52
N VAL A 270 -8.53 -15.68 8.20
CA VAL A 270 -9.42 -16.30 7.21
C VAL A 270 -8.57 -17.16 6.27
N ASP A 271 -9.17 -18.16 5.62
CA ASP A 271 -8.45 -19.10 4.76
C ASP A 271 -8.20 -18.56 3.34
N THR A 272 -8.47 -17.28 3.11
CA THR A 272 -8.35 -16.58 1.83
C THR A 272 -7.46 -15.35 1.97
N LEU A 273 -7.10 -14.75 0.83
CA LEU A 273 -6.39 -13.47 0.76
C LEU A 273 -7.33 -12.33 0.32
N SER A 274 -8.64 -12.46 0.58
CA SER A 274 -9.64 -11.46 0.22
C SER A 274 -9.98 -10.58 1.42
N GLY A 275 -9.97 -9.26 1.21
CA GLY A 275 -10.43 -8.30 2.21
C GLY A 275 -11.93 -8.43 2.49
N GLU A 276 -12.71 -8.81 1.48
CA GLU A 276 -14.17 -9.04 1.58
C GLU A 276 -14.51 -10.11 2.60
N ASP A 277 -13.75 -11.22 2.63
CA ASP A 277 -13.94 -12.31 3.59
C ASP A 277 -13.62 -11.91 5.03
N MET A 278 -12.83 -10.85 5.21
CA MET A 278 -12.51 -10.26 6.50
C MET A 278 -13.54 -9.24 6.97
N LEU A 279 -14.48 -8.81 6.12
CA LEU A 279 -15.46 -7.79 6.49
C LEU A 279 -16.35 -8.23 7.66
N VAL A 280 -16.81 -7.26 8.44
CA VAL A 280 -17.80 -7.50 9.49
C VAL A 280 -19.10 -8.07 8.92
N GLN A 281 -19.44 -7.70 7.68
CA GLN A 281 -20.62 -8.10 6.94
C GLN A 281 -20.36 -9.26 5.97
N ALA A 282 -19.20 -9.92 6.04
CA ALA A 282 -18.88 -11.05 5.15
C ALA A 282 -19.94 -12.17 5.25
N GLY A 283 -20.48 -12.59 4.11
CA GLY A 283 -21.50 -13.63 3.99
C GLY A 283 -22.90 -13.23 4.47
N LEU A 284 -23.13 -11.94 4.71
CA LEU A 284 -24.44 -11.39 5.08
C LEU A 284 -25.26 -11.11 3.82
N GLU A 285 -26.50 -11.58 3.79
CA GLU A 285 -27.45 -11.24 2.74
C GLU A 285 -28.18 -9.93 3.10
N GLU A 286 -28.45 -9.07 2.13
CA GLU A 286 -29.15 -7.79 2.38
C GLU A 286 -30.57 -7.99 2.95
N SER A 287 -31.17 -9.15 2.74
CA SER A 287 -32.44 -9.53 3.35
C SER A 287 -32.36 -9.76 4.86
N ASP A 288 -31.18 -10.10 5.38
CA ASP A 288 -30.96 -10.40 6.81
C ASP A 288 -30.67 -9.13 7.60
N GLU A 289 -29.85 -8.24 7.05
CA GLU A 289 -29.53 -6.95 7.65
C GLU A 289 -29.09 -5.93 6.57
N THR A 290 -29.35 -4.65 6.80
CA THR A 290 -28.85 -3.60 5.92
C THR A 290 -27.34 -3.44 6.10
N PRO A 291 -26.53 -3.60 5.04
CA PRO A 291 -25.09 -3.34 5.12
C PRO A 291 -24.85 -1.84 5.35
N TRP A 292 -24.15 -1.53 6.44
CA TRP A 292 -23.72 -0.17 6.76
C TRP A 292 -22.45 0.17 5.99
N ARG A 293 -22.42 1.39 5.42
CA ARG A 293 -21.22 2.00 4.83
C ARG A 293 -20.81 3.21 5.66
N TRP A 294 -19.51 3.47 5.72
CA TRP A 294 -18.94 4.62 6.39
C TRP A 294 -18.23 5.50 5.38
N MET A 295 -18.27 6.81 5.57
CA MET A 295 -17.61 7.77 4.70
C MET A 295 -16.63 8.58 5.54
N LYS A 296 -15.37 8.65 5.12
CA LYS A 296 -14.39 9.52 5.76
C LYS A 296 -14.47 10.92 5.17
N MET A 297 -14.69 11.89 6.05
CA MET A 297 -14.61 13.31 5.72
C MET A 297 -13.68 14.02 6.71
N ALA A 298 -12.97 15.04 6.25
CA ALA A 298 -12.15 15.95 7.07
C ALA A 298 -12.92 17.26 7.32
N CYS A 299 -14.08 17.16 7.96
CA CYS A 299 -14.95 18.31 8.27
C CYS A 299 -14.47 19.04 9.54
N GLY A 300 -13.48 19.92 9.42
CA GLY A 300 -12.95 20.70 10.54
C GLY A 300 -11.58 21.30 10.22
N GLU A 301 -10.59 20.44 9.94
CA GLU A 301 -9.39 20.74 9.16
C GLU A 301 -8.61 19.46 8.78
N ASN A 302 -8.36 19.34 7.47
CA ASN A 302 -7.17 18.93 6.72
C ASN A 302 -7.72 18.87 5.28
N PRO A 303 -7.25 19.64 4.27
CA PRO A 303 -5.86 19.92 3.89
C PRO A 303 -5.61 21.40 3.52
N LYS A 304 -4.36 21.81 3.17
CA LYS A 304 -4.09 23.11 2.51
C LYS A 304 -3.46 23.05 1.11
N VAL A 305 -2.95 21.93 0.64
CA VAL A 305 -3.04 21.59 -0.80
C VAL A 305 -2.96 20.08 -0.99
N SER A 306 -3.94 19.51 -1.67
CA SER A 306 -3.92 18.16 -2.26
C SER A 306 -4.10 18.30 -3.78
N ASP A 307 -3.39 19.26 -4.37
CA ASP A 307 -3.33 19.52 -5.80
C ASP A 307 -1.90 20.00 -6.12
N SER A 308 -1.13 19.21 -6.88
CA SER A 308 0.20 19.61 -7.36
C SER A 308 0.13 20.50 -8.62
N GLY A 309 -1.08 20.92 -9.03
CA GLY A 309 -1.32 21.77 -10.19
C GLY A 309 -1.77 23.19 -9.86
N LEU A 310 -0.81 24.09 -9.62
CA LEU A 310 -0.94 25.55 -9.82
C LEU A 310 -1.95 26.31 -8.92
N VAL A 311 -1.55 26.58 -7.67
CA VAL A 311 -2.03 27.77 -6.95
C VAL A 311 -1.02 28.89 -7.22
N GLY A 312 -1.46 29.90 -7.97
CA GLY A 312 -0.62 30.98 -8.49
C GLY A 312 -0.15 31.98 -7.45
N ASP A 313 0.94 32.66 -7.81
CA ASP A 313 1.32 33.95 -7.26
C ASP A 313 0.11 34.91 -7.33
N ALA A 314 -0.22 35.48 -6.19
CA ALA A 314 -1.14 36.61 -6.05
C ALA A 314 -0.37 37.93 -6.18
#